data_AF-A0A3B8JHK6-F1
#
_entry.id   AF-A0A3B8JHK6-F1
#
_cell.length_a   1.000
_cell.length_b   1.000
_cell.length_c   1.000
_cell.angle_alpha   90.00
_cell.angle_beta   90.00
_cell.angle_gamma   90.00
#
_symmetry.space_group_name_H-M   'P 1'
#
loop_
_entity.id
_entity.type
_entity.pdbx_description
1 polymer ?
#
loop_
_entity_poly.entity_id
_entity_poly.type
_entity_poly.pdbx_seq_one_letter_code
_entity_poly.pdbx_strand_id
1 'polypeptide(L)'
;MVNTIDFAVSDLIAGYVTHFDAENDVFGLKTSDGREFHCALSPMTYAKLVQNLDEAYSDATGIMRSMLVPGRYLFTYGIFYPDSPKFEAKQIVFVGRKADDYIFEKQNWWIDQVHSLANFYMKAQFGDDEIDYRNYRTTLSLSGVRSTVNFRQETDTISRLVYGFATAYMMTGEEKFLEAAEKGTEYLREHMRFVDLDEGIVYWYHGIDVQGEREHKVFASEFGDDYDAIPAYEQIYALAGPIQTYRVTGDPRIMSDTELTIKLFNDFFLDKSEHGGYFSHLDPVTLDPRSESLGRNKGTKNWNSVGDHAPAYLINLWLATGKQEYADMLEYTFDTIAKRFPDYEHSPFVQERFFEDWAHDTTWGWQQNRAVVGHNLKIA
;
A
#
# COMPACT_ATOMS: atom_id res chain seq x y z
N MET A 1 -6.14 -2.56 35.99
CA MET A 1 -7.55 -2.51 35.53
C MET A 1 -8.09 -3.93 35.53
N VAL A 2 -9.31 -4.16 36.02
CA VAL A 2 -9.96 -5.48 35.88
C VAL A 2 -10.33 -5.64 34.41
N ASN A 3 -9.91 -6.75 33.81
CA ASN A 3 -10.14 -7.04 32.41
C ASN A 3 -11.65 -7.24 32.18
N THR A 4 -12.30 -6.41 31.36
CA THR A 4 -13.77 -6.40 31.18
C THR A 4 -14.25 -7.41 30.12
N ILE A 5 -13.43 -8.41 29.79
CA ILE A 5 -13.68 -9.34 28.68
C ILE A 5 -14.26 -10.63 29.26
N ASP A 6 -15.37 -11.10 28.71
CA ASP A 6 -16.09 -12.32 29.14
C ASP A 6 -15.75 -13.56 28.28
N PHE A 7 -14.91 -13.40 27.26
CA PHE A 7 -14.34 -14.48 26.44
C PHE A 7 -12.82 -14.33 26.27
N ALA A 8 -12.14 -15.41 25.87
CA ALA A 8 -10.70 -15.35 25.61
C ALA A 8 -10.43 -14.70 24.25
N VAL A 9 -9.49 -13.74 24.22
CA VAL A 9 -9.08 -13.07 22.97
C VAL A 9 -7.57 -12.96 22.90
N SER A 10 -7.01 -13.21 21.71
CA SER A 10 -5.60 -12.99 21.42
C SER A 10 -5.38 -11.62 20.80
N ASP A 11 -4.31 -10.93 21.21
CA ASP A 11 -3.98 -9.61 20.67
C ASP A 11 -2.45 -9.38 20.66
N LEU A 12 -2.01 -8.33 19.95
CA LEU A 12 -0.64 -7.84 19.90
C LEU A 12 -0.56 -6.47 20.59
N ILE A 13 0.22 -6.38 21.67
CA ILE A 13 0.44 -5.12 22.38
C ILE A 13 1.84 -4.60 22.06
N ALA A 14 1.93 -3.36 21.59
CA ALA A 14 3.18 -2.64 21.38
C ALA A 14 3.37 -1.58 22.46
N GLY A 15 4.52 -1.55 23.13
CA GLY A 15 4.74 -0.60 24.22
C GLY A 15 6.11 -0.66 24.85
N TYR A 16 6.25 0.09 25.93
CA TYR A 16 7.49 0.24 26.70
C TYR A 16 7.41 -0.54 28.00
N VAL A 17 8.43 -1.35 28.29
CA VAL A 17 8.53 -2.06 29.57
C VAL A 17 8.56 -1.06 30.72
N THR A 18 7.74 -1.24 31.75
CA THR A 18 7.75 -0.38 32.95
C THR A 18 8.53 -1.02 34.10
N HIS A 19 8.45 -2.34 34.25
CA HIS A 19 9.17 -3.13 35.24
C HIS A 19 9.20 -4.61 34.84
N PHE A 20 10.06 -5.41 35.48
CA PHE A 20 10.02 -6.87 35.44
C PHE A 20 10.14 -7.43 36.85
N ASP A 21 9.13 -8.21 37.26
CA ASP A 21 9.08 -8.99 38.48
C ASP A 21 9.55 -10.41 38.19
N ALA A 22 10.80 -10.69 38.56
CA ALA A 22 11.44 -11.98 38.33
C ALA A 22 10.90 -13.12 39.21
N GLU A 23 10.26 -12.81 40.34
CA GLU A 23 9.70 -13.84 41.25
C GLU A 23 8.39 -14.40 40.68
N ASN A 24 7.59 -13.53 40.07
CA ASN A 24 6.28 -13.90 39.52
C ASN A 24 6.27 -14.06 37.99
N ASP A 25 7.40 -13.82 37.32
CA ASP A 25 7.55 -13.86 35.87
C ASP A 25 6.54 -12.93 35.17
N VAL A 26 6.40 -11.70 35.68
CA VAL A 26 5.49 -10.67 35.14
C VAL A 26 6.27 -9.42 34.77
N PHE A 27 5.98 -8.83 33.61
CA PHE A 27 6.46 -7.49 33.27
C PHE A 27 5.30 -6.53 33.03
N GLY A 28 5.51 -5.26 33.35
CA GLY A 28 4.59 -4.19 32.98
C GLY A 28 4.90 -3.68 31.58
N LEU A 29 3.87 -3.44 30.77
CA LEU A 29 4.00 -2.90 29.42
C LEU A 29 3.04 -1.71 29.26
N LYS A 30 3.59 -0.54 28.96
CA LYS A 30 2.82 0.69 28.76
C LYS A 30 2.77 1.07 27.29
N THR A 31 1.58 1.17 26.73
CA THR A 31 1.35 1.58 25.33
C THR A 31 1.55 3.10 25.18
N SER A 32 1.74 3.55 23.94
CA SER A 32 1.94 4.97 23.63
C SER A 32 0.76 5.87 24.01
N ASP A 33 -0.45 5.32 24.10
CA ASP A 33 -1.65 6.03 24.58
C ASP A 33 -1.81 6.00 26.12
N GLY A 34 -0.84 5.43 26.84
CA GLY A 34 -0.74 5.48 28.29
C GLY A 34 -1.39 4.32 29.05
N ARG A 35 -2.07 3.38 28.37
CA ARG A 35 -2.58 2.15 29.02
C ARG A 35 -1.44 1.26 29.50
N GLU A 36 -1.63 0.60 30.64
CA GLU A 36 -0.63 -0.29 31.22
C GLU A 36 -1.19 -1.71 31.39
N PHE A 37 -0.39 -2.69 30.97
CA PHE A 37 -0.72 -4.10 30.93
C PHE A 37 0.26 -4.90 31.77
N HIS A 38 -0.25 -5.89 32.50
CA HIS A 38 0.56 -6.82 33.28
C HIS A 38 0.72 -8.10 32.49
N CYS A 39 1.88 -8.30 31.87
CA CYS A 39 2.15 -9.38 30.96
C CYS A 39 2.84 -10.53 31.70
N ALA A 40 2.16 -11.66 31.83
CA ALA A 40 2.69 -12.87 32.47
C ALA A 40 3.45 -13.73 31.46
N LEU A 41 4.66 -14.16 31.83
CA LEU A 41 5.41 -15.18 31.10
C LEU A 41 4.94 -16.57 31.56
N SER A 42 4.83 -17.48 30.61
CA SER A 42 4.60 -18.90 30.81
C SER A 42 5.85 -19.70 30.46
N PRO A 43 5.96 -20.98 30.85
CA PRO A 43 7.03 -21.85 30.38
C PRO A 43 7.09 -22.02 28.85
N MET A 44 5.99 -21.72 28.15
CA MET A 44 5.87 -21.80 26.69
C MET A 44 6.10 -20.46 25.99
N THR A 45 6.30 -19.38 26.75
CA THR A 45 6.58 -18.07 26.18
C THR A 45 7.94 -18.09 25.52
N TYR A 46 8.02 -17.62 24.30
CA TYR A 46 9.27 -17.53 23.56
C TYR A 46 9.49 -16.11 23.05
N ALA A 47 10.74 -15.79 22.73
CA ALA A 47 11.09 -14.45 22.29
C ALA A 47 12.00 -14.50 21.06
N LYS A 48 11.88 -13.47 20.23
CA LYS A 48 12.78 -13.24 19.11
C LYS A 48 13.17 -11.77 19.02
N LEU A 49 14.22 -11.50 18.26
CA LEU A 49 14.47 -10.18 17.74
C LEU A 49 13.67 -9.99 16.44
N VAL A 50 13.34 -8.74 16.11
CA VAL A 50 12.99 -8.38 14.73
C VAL A 50 14.16 -8.82 13.82
N GLN A 51 13.86 -9.24 12.60
CA GLN A 51 14.82 -9.74 11.62
C GLN A 51 14.36 -9.36 10.21
N ASN A 52 15.30 -9.18 9.28
CA ASN A 52 14.98 -9.04 7.86
C ASN A 52 14.51 -10.37 7.27
N LEU A 53 13.88 -10.33 6.09
CA LEU A 53 13.23 -11.51 5.48
C LEU A 53 14.19 -12.67 5.18
N ASP A 54 15.41 -12.37 4.73
CA ASP A 54 16.43 -13.38 4.43
C ASP A 54 17.26 -13.79 5.65
N GLU A 55 17.02 -13.18 6.81
CA GLU A 55 17.75 -13.50 8.03
C GLU A 55 17.18 -14.75 8.72
N ALA A 56 18.09 -15.56 9.27
CA ALA A 56 17.71 -16.69 10.10
C ALA A 56 16.94 -16.24 11.35
N TYR A 57 16.11 -17.13 11.89
CA TYR A 57 15.37 -16.89 13.13
C TYR A 57 16.30 -16.45 14.27
N SER A 58 16.07 -15.24 14.78
CA SER A 58 16.90 -14.62 15.81
C SER A 58 16.32 -14.88 17.20
N ASP A 59 16.57 -16.08 17.74
CA ASP A 59 16.03 -16.49 19.04
C ASP A 59 16.56 -15.60 20.18
N ALA A 60 15.66 -15.15 21.02
CA ALA A 60 15.94 -14.40 22.25
C ALA A 60 15.34 -15.09 23.48
N THR A 61 14.82 -16.31 23.35
CA THR A 61 14.08 -17.01 24.40
C THR A 61 14.94 -17.21 25.65
N GLY A 62 16.17 -17.68 25.49
CA GLY A 62 17.10 -17.93 26.61
C GLY A 62 17.51 -16.69 27.40
N ILE A 63 17.40 -15.50 26.79
CA ILE A 63 17.81 -14.22 27.39
C ILE A 63 16.64 -13.25 27.62
N MET A 64 15.39 -13.66 27.35
CA MET A 64 14.24 -12.75 27.35
C MET A 64 14.08 -12.01 28.69
N ARG A 65 14.31 -12.71 29.82
CA ARG A 65 14.13 -12.15 31.17
C ARG A 65 15.11 -11.02 31.47
N SER A 66 16.36 -11.15 31.02
CA SER A 66 17.36 -10.08 31.18
C SER A 66 17.13 -8.92 30.21
N MET A 67 16.34 -9.13 29.16
CA MET A 67 15.99 -8.12 28.17
C MET A 67 14.77 -7.27 28.56
N LEU A 68 13.95 -7.72 29.53
CA LEU A 68 12.80 -6.99 30.06
C LEU A 68 13.23 -5.89 31.05
N VAL A 69 13.87 -4.85 30.51
CA VAL A 69 14.35 -3.69 31.28
C VAL A 69 13.46 -2.47 31.06
N PRO A 70 13.22 -1.63 32.09
CA PRO A 70 12.38 -0.44 31.96
C PRO A 70 12.79 0.48 30.79
N GLY A 71 11.81 1.04 30.10
CA GLY A 71 11.98 1.95 28.95
C GLY A 71 12.17 1.25 27.61
N ARG A 72 12.37 -0.08 27.57
CA ARG A 72 12.56 -0.80 26.31
C ARG A 72 11.25 -0.96 25.55
N TYR A 73 11.25 -0.58 24.27
CA TYR A 73 10.13 -0.85 23.37
C TYR A 73 10.14 -2.31 22.88
N LEU A 74 8.96 -2.94 22.84
CA LEU A 74 8.77 -4.30 22.32
C LEU A 74 7.33 -4.54 21.88
N PHE A 75 7.12 -5.66 21.18
CA PHE A 75 5.80 -6.18 20.88
C PHE A 75 5.57 -7.48 21.66
N THR A 76 4.39 -7.64 22.24
CA THR A 76 3.98 -8.88 22.92
C THR A 76 2.67 -9.38 22.35
N TYR A 77 2.72 -10.54 21.69
CA TYR A 77 1.52 -11.28 21.30
C TYR A 77 1.12 -12.22 22.42
N GLY A 78 -0.16 -12.25 22.77
CA GLY A 78 -0.63 -12.99 23.94
C GLY A 78 -2.14 -13.14 23.98
N ILE A 79 -2.63 -13.65 25.11
CA ILE A 79 -4.05 -13.94 25.32
C ILE A 79 -4.54 -13.22 26.57
N PHE A 80 -5.68 -12.54 26.43
CA PHE A 80 -6.51 -12.11 27.55
C PHE A 80 -7.47 -13.23 27.92
N TYR A 81 -7.44 -13.64 29.20
CA TYR A 81 -8.41 -14.59 29.75
C TYR A 81 -9.45 -13.85 30.62
N PRO A 82 -10.74 -14.27 30.62
CA PRO A 82 -11.80 -13.61 31.40
C PRO A 82 -11.59 -13.63 32.91
N ASP A 83 -10.95 -14.69 33.41
CA ASP A 83 -10.74 -14.98 34.82
C ASP A 83 -9.38 -14.48 35.33
N SER A 84 -8.61 -13.81 34.49
CA SER A 84 -7.29 -13.29 34.83
C SER A 84 -7.17 -11.80 34.53
N PRO A 85 -6.67 -10.98 35.46
CA PRO A 85 -6.30 -9.60 35.18
C PRO A 85 -4.99 -9.49 34.39
N LYS A 86 -4.29 -10.60 34.14
CA LYS A 86 -3.00 -10.63 33.44
C LYS A 86 -3.19 -10.97 31.97
N PHE A 87 -2.36 -10.37 31.13
CA PHE A 87 -2.19 -10.75 29.73
C PHE A 87 -1.15 -11.87 29.65
N GLU A 88 -1.53 -13.06 29.20
CA GLU A 88 -0.58 -14.17 29.08
C GLU A 88 0.23 -14.04 27.79
N ALA A 89 1.49 -13.64 27.92
CA ALA A 89 2.39 -13.44 26.80
C ALA A 89 2.75 -14.78 26.15
N LYS A 90 2.48 -14.94 24.86
CA LYS A 90 2.87 -16.14 24.08
C LYS A 90 4.17 -15.92 23.31
N GLN A 91 4.32 -14.73 22.72
CA GLN A 91 5.51 -14.36 21.98
C GLN A 91 5.91 -12.92 22.30
N ILE A 92 7.21 -12.69 22.50
CA ILE A 92 7.80 -11.35 22.61
C ILE A 92 8.71 -11.10 21.40
N VAL A 93 8.56 -9.94 20.78
CA VAL A 93 9.43 -9.48 19.70
C VAL A 93 10.16 -8.23 20.16
N PHE A 94 11.47 -8.36 20.37
CA PHE A 94 12.35 -7.25 20.71
C PHE A 94 12.81 -6.54 19.44
N VAL A 95 12.79 -5.21 19.45
CA VAL A 95 13.19 -4.38 18.30
C VAL A 95 14.70 -4.10 18.21
N GLY A 96 15.48 -4.62 19.15
CA GLY A 96 16.90 -4.34 19.33
C GLY A 96 17.52 -5.28 20.34
N ARG A 97 18.86 -5.29 20.44
CA ARG A 97 19.56 -6.06 21.49
C ARG A 97 19.63 -5.31 22.81
N LYS A 98 19.68 -3.98 22.77
CA LYS A 98 19.66 -3.09 23.94
C LYS A 98 18.29 -2.41 24.11
N ALA A 99 18.13 -1.66 25.20
CA ALA A 99 16.87 -0.99 25.53
C ALA A 99 16.55 0.18 24.58
N ASP A 100 17.60 0.85 24.11
CA ASP A 100 17.62 2.04 23.26
C ASP A 100 18.03 1.72 21.80
N ASP A 101 18.08 0.43 21.45
CA ASP A 101 18.46 -0.04 20.11
C ASP A 101 17.20 -0.37 19.29
N TYR A 102 17.14 0.18 18.08
CA TYR A 102 16.11 -0.10 17.09
C TYR A 102 16.79 -0.59 15.82
N ILE A 103 16.79 -1.90 15.59
CA ILE A 103 17.54 -2.48 14.46
C ILE A 103 17.08 -1.95 13.11
N PHE A 104 15.81 -1.57 12.99
CA PHE A 104 15.24 -1.03 11.77
C PHE A 104 15.62 0.43 11.49
N GLU A 105 16.29 1.10 12.43
CA GLU A 105 16.89 2.42 12.21
C GLU A 105 18.33 2.32 11.67
N LYS A 106 18.90 1.10 11.62
CA LYS A 106 20.22 0.89 11.03
C LYS A 106 20.17 1.16 9.53
N GLN A 107 21.19 1.83 9.02
CA GLN A 107 21.26 2.30 7.63
C GLN A 107 20.96 1.21 6.59
N ASN A 108 21.51 0.01 6.77
CA ASN A 108 21.35 -1.09 5.81
C ASN A 108 20.04 -1.86 5.97
N TRP A 109 19.31 -1.70 7.09
CA TRP A 109 18.17 -2.53 7.39
C TRP A 109 17.14 -2.56 6.26
N TRP A 110 16.71 -1.38 5.81
CA TRP A 110 15.72 -1.25 4.75
C TRP A 110 16.28 -1.58 3.36
N ILE A 111 17.59 -1.40 3.14
CA ILE A 111 18.26 -1.79 1.90
C ILE A 111 18.23 -3.31 1.77
N ASP A 112 18.62 -4.02 2.82
CA ASP A 112 18.64 -5.49 2.86
C ASP A 112 17.21 -6.07 2.74
N GLN A 113 16.23 -5.41 3.37
CA GLN A 113 14.82 -5.80 3.28
C GLN A 113 14.26 -5.66 1.85
N VAL A 114 14.51 -4.52 1.20
CA VAL A 114 14.07 -4.27 -0.19
C VAL A 114 14.80 -5.21 -1.15
N HIS A 115 16.09 -5.44 -0.94
CA HIS A 115 16.86 -6.40 -1.71
C HIS A 115 16.26 -7.82 -1.63
N SER A 116 15.91 -8.31 -0.44
CA SER A 116 15.26 -9.61 -0.26
C SER A 116 13.93 -9.69 -1.02
N LEU A 117 13.05 -8.68 -0.86
CA LEU A 117 11.76 -8.62 -1.56
C LEU A 117 11.93 -8.60 -3.08
N ALA A 118 12.81 -7.76 -3.60
CA ALA A 118 13.05 -7.64 -5.03
C ALA A 118 13.58 -8.96 -5.62
N ASN A 119 14.51 -9.64 -4.96
CA ASN A 119 14.98 -10.96 -5.40
C ASN A 119 13.88 -12.02 -5.36
N PHE A 120 13.02 -12.02 -4.34
CA PHE A 120 11.88 -12.93 -4.27
C PHE A 120 10.97 -12.75 -5.49
N TYR A 121 10.55 -11.50 -5.79
CA TYR A 121 9.67 -11.25 -6.92
C TYR A 121 10.35 -11.50 -8.27
N MET A 122 11.64 -11.18 -8.41
CA MET A 122 12.40 -11.51 -9.61
C MET A 122 12.37 -13.01 -9.88
N LYS A 123 12.69 -13.82 -8.87
CA LYS A 123 12.68 -15.27 -8.96
C LYS A 123 11.26 -15.82 -9.19
N ALA A 124 10.26 -15.30 -8.49
CA ALA A 124 8.88 -15.78 -8.61
C ALA A 124 8.30 -15.49 -10.00
N GLN A 125 8.59 -14.32 -10.57
CA GLN A 125 8.03 -13.89 -11.84
C GLN A 125 8.83 -14.37 -13.05
N PHE A 126 10.16 -14.44 -12.96
CA PHE A 126 11.03 -14.67 -14.11
C PHE A 126 11.98 -15.86 -13.95
N GLY A 127 12.21 -16.34 -12.73
CA GLY A 127 13.13 -17.45 -12.48
C GLY A 127 14.58 -17.06 -12.77
N ASP A 128 15.33 -17.98 -13.39
CA ASP A 128 16.71 -17.76 -13.84
C ASP A 128 16.81 -17.43 -15.35
N ASP A 129 15.65 -17.32 -16.02
CA ASP A 129 15.55 -17.01 -17.45
C ASP A 129 15.64 -15.49 -17.70
N GLU A 130 15.66 -15.10 -18.97
CA GLU A 130 15.55 -13.68 -19.34
C GLU A 130 14.23 -13.09 -18.81
N ILE A 131 14.29 -11.86 -18.30
CA ILE A 131 13.11 -11.12 -17.86
C ILE A 131 12.18 -10.91 -19.05
N ASP A 132 10.99 -11.52 -18.96
CA ASP A 132 9.94 -11.43 -19.96
C ASP A 132 8.59 -11.29 -19.25
N TYR A 133 7.96 -10.12 -19.39
CA TYR A 133 6.69 -9.80 -18.74
C TYR A 133 5.50 -10.57 -19.32
N ARG A 134 5.62 -11.26 -20.45
CA ARG A 134 4.60 -12.24 -20.89
C ARG A 134 4.49 -13.41 -19.90
N ASN A 135 5.56 -13.68 -19.16
CA ASN A 135 5.62 -14.72 -18.12
C ASN A 135 5.21 -14.23 -16.72
N TYR A 136 4.90 -12.93 -16.57
CA TYR A 136 4.41 -12.36 -15.32
C TYR A 136 3.02 -12.92 -14.95
N ARG A 137 2.74 -13.04 -13.64
CA ARG A 137 1.41 -13.33 -13.11
C ARG A 137 1.05 -12.33 -12.03
N THR A 138 -0.16 -11.78 -12.11
CA THR A 138 -0.75 -10.99 -11.02
C THR A 138 -0.85 -11.83 -9.74
N THR A 139 -1.35 -13.06 -9.86
CA THR A 139 -1.53 -13.95 -8.72
C THR A 139 -0.36 -14.92 -8.56
N LEU A 140 0.26 -14.89 -7.38
CA LEU A 140 1.27 -15.85 -6.94
C LEU A 140 0.75 -16.62 -5.72
N SER A 141 1.16 -17.89 -5.60
CA SER A 141 0.99 -18.62 -4.34
C SER A 141 1.89 -18.03 -3.25
N LEU A 142 1.66 -18.43 -1.98
CA LEU A 142 2.54 -18.04 -0.86
C LEU A 142 4.02 -18.42 -1.10
N SER A 143 4.28 -19.49 -1.85
CA SER A 143 5.63 -19.93 -2.21
C SER A 143 6.17 -19.29 -3.50
N GLY A 144 5.46 -18.34 -4.10
CA GLY A 144 5.83 -17.68 -5.34
C GLY A 144 5.53 -18.51 -6.61
N VAL A 145 4.69 -19.55 -6.51
CA VAL A 145 4.34 -20.37 -7.67
C VAL A 145 3.30 -19.66 -8.53
N ARG A 146 3.58 -19.62 -9.83
CA ARG A 146 2.74 -19.03 -10.88
C ARG A 146 1.69 -20.02 -11.37
N SER A 147 0.50 -19.51 -11.75
CA SER A 147 -0.42 -20.29 -12.58
C SER A 147 0.20 -20.54 -13.96
N THR A 148 0.09 -21.76 -14.48
CA THR A 148 0.61 -22.15 -15.80
C THR A 148 -0.45 -22.14 -16.91
N VAL A 149 -1.71 -21.93 -16.55
CA VAL A 149 -2.84 -21.87 -17.49
C VAL A 149 -3.54 -20.53 -17.33
N ASN A 150 -4.09 -20.02 -18.45
CA ASN A 150 -4.96 -18.84 -18.60
C ASN A 150 -4.94 -17.88 -17.40
N PHE A 151 -4.31 -16.73 -17.59
CA PHE A 151 -4.11 -15.78 -16.51
C PHE A 151 -4.42 -14.37 -17.00
N ARG A 152 -4.95 -13.57 -16.09
CA ARG A 152 -5.01 -12.13 -16.24
C ARG A 152 -3.71 -11.50 -15.77
N GLN A 153 -3.30 -10.48 -16.48
CA GLN A 153 -2.28 -9.54 -16.04
C GLN A 153 -2.93 -8.17 -15.86
N GLU A 154 -2.85 -7.65 -14.65
CA GLU A 154 -3.50 -6.39 -14.24
C GLU A 154 -2.46 -5.27 -14.30
N THR A 155 -2.86 -4.16 -14.93
CA THR A 155 -1.97 -3.03 -15.23
C THR A 155 -1.42 -2.39 -13.96
N ASP A 156 -2.28 -2.11 -12.99
CA ASP A 156 -1.90 -1.46 -11.74
C ASP A 156 -0.92 -2.32 -10.92
N THR A 157 -1.11 -3.63 -10.94
CA THR A 157 -0.26 -4.58 -10.23
C THR A 157 1.10 -4.74 -10.89
N ILE A 158 1.16 -4.79 -12.23
CA ILE A 158 2.44 -4.75 -12.96
C ILE A 158 3.17 -3.43 -12.65
N SER A 159 2.46 -2.30 -12.70
CA SER A 159 3.05 -0.99 -12.44
C SER A 159 3.61 -0.87 -11.02
N ARG A 160 2.93 -1.44 -10.01
CA ARG A 160 3.45 -1.54 -8.64
C ARG A 160 4.69 -2.42 -8.52
N LEU A 161 4.74 -3.53 -9.26
CA LEU A 161 5.95 -4.37 -9.30
C LEU A 161 7.13 -3.60 -9.92
N VAL A 162 6.89 -2.89 -11.02
CA VAL A 162 7.87 -2.01 -11.66
C VAL A 162 8.37 -0.93 -10.70
N TYR A 163 7.47 -0.29 -9.94
CA TYR A 163 7.85 0.67 -8.89
C TYR A 163 8.80 0.04 -7.86
N GLY A 164 8.50 -1.18 -7.43
CA GLY A 164 9.33 -1.95 -6.50
C GLY A 164 10.74 -2.19 -7.06
N PHE A 165 10.85 -2.62 -8.31
CA PHE A 165 12.14 -2.86 -8.96
C PHE A 165 12.95 -1.58 -9.19
N ALA A 166 12.33 -0.51 -9.68
CA ALA A 166 13.01 0.78 -9.86
C ALA A 166 13.52 1.32 -8.50
N THR A 167 12.71 1.19 -7.45
CA THR A 167 13.11 1.58 -6.09
C THR A 167 14.23 0.70 -5.54
N ALA A 168 14.19 -0.61 -5.79
CA ALA A 168 15.26 -1.52 -5.41
C ALA A 168 16.58 -1.13 -6.07
N TYR A 169 16.58 -0.81 -7.37
CA TYR A 169 17.76 -0.27 -8.05
C TYR A 169 18.27 1.01 -7.39
N MET A 170 17.40 1.98 -7.09
CA MET A 170 17.80 3.23 -6.43
C MET A 170 18.45 3.00 -5.05
N MET A 171 18.04 1.95 -4.33
CA MET A 171 18.54 1.63 -2.99
C MET A 171 19.77 0.73 -2.97
N THR A 172 19.91 -0.18 -3.93
CA THR A 172 20.99 -1.19 -3.95
C THR A 172 22.02 -0.96 -5.05
N GLY A 173 21.67 -0.28 -6.13
CA GLY A 173 22.49 -0.11 -7.34
C GLY A 173 22.59 -1.35 -8.23
N GLU A 174 21.76 -2.38 -8.02
CA GLU A 174 21.83 -3.61 -8.81
C GLU A 174 21.07 -3.53 -10.13
N GLU A 175 21.82 -3.53 -11.24
CA GLU A 175 21.33 -3.37 -12.61
C GLU A 175 20.19 -4.33 -13.01
N LYS A 176 20.16 -5.55 -12.47
CA LYS A 176 19.07 -6.51 -12.75
C LYS A 176 17.70 -5.94 -12.37
N PHE A 177 17.63 -5.13 -11.30
CA PHE A 177 16.38 -4.49 -10.89
C PHE A 177 16.00 -3.34 -11.82
N LEU A 178 16.98 -2.61 -12.36
CA LEU A 178 16.73 -1.60 -13.38
C LEU A 178 16.20 -2.25 -14.67
N GLU A 179 16.84 -3.32 -15.14
CA GLU A 179 16.40 -4.06 -16.33
C GLU A 179 14.94 -4.54 -16.17
N ALA A 180 14.58 -5.06 -14.99
CA ALA A 180 13.21 -5.46 -14.69
C ALA A 180 12.23 -4.28 -14.78
N ALA A 181 12.59 -3.13 -14.20
CA ALA A 181 11.75 -1.94 -14.23
C ALA A 181 11.57 -1.38 -15.66
N GLU A 182 12.64 -1.33 -16.45
CA GLU A 182 12.60 -0.86 -17.85
C GLU A 182 11.75 -1.80 -18.72
N LYS A 183 11.99 -3.12 -18.66
CA LYS A 183 11.22 -4.11 -19.42
C LYS A 183 9.75 -4.12 -19.02
N GLY A 184 9.43 -3.97 -17.73
CA GLY A 184 8.05 -3.88 -17.28
C GLY A 184 7.37 -2.58 -17.71
N THR A 185 8.10 -1.47 -17.73
CA THR A 185 7.59 -0.19 -18.24
C THR A 185 7.31 -0.26 -19.74
N GLU A 186 8.21 -0.83 -20.54
CA GLU A 186 7.97 -1.03 -21.97
C GLU A 186 6.77 -1.97 -22.20
N TYR A 187 6.67 -3.06 -21.43
CA TYR A 187 5.54 -3.98 -21.50
C TYR A 187 4.20 -3.27 -21.25
N LEU A 188 4.12 -2.43 -20.21
CA LEU A 188 2.93 -1.61 -19.95
C LEU A 188 2.61 -0.71 -21.15
N ARG A 189 3.62 -0.04 -21.71
CA ARG A 189 3.45 0.90 -22.84
C ARG A 189 3.04 0.22 -24.14
N GLU A 190 3.50 -1.00 -24.37
CA GLU A 190 3.18 -1.79 -25.57
C GLU A 190 1.82 -2.50 -25.46
N HIS A 191 1.47 -3.00 -24.27
CA HIS A 191 0.34 -3.90 -24.11
C HIS A 191 -0.86 -3.30 -23.33
N MET A 192 -0.63 -2.36 -22.42
CA MET A 192 -1.70 -1.85 -21.54
C MET A 192 -2.13 -0.42 -21.89
N ARG A 193 -1.24 0.36 -22.48
CA ARG A 193 -1.50 1.75 -22.87
C ARG A 193 -2.41 1.82 -24.09
N PHE A 194 -3.40 2.69 -24.03
CA PHE A 194 -4.16 3.14 -25.19
C PHE A 194 -3.96 4.63 -25.41
N VAL A 195 -3.62 5.01 -26.64
CA VAL A 195 -3.48 6.41 -27.05
C VAL A 195 -4.72 6.77 -27.84
N ASP A 196 -5.56 7.64 -27.26
CA ASP A 196 -6.67 8.24 -27.97
C ASP A 196 -6.17 9.48 -28.71
N LEU A 197 -6.06 9.38 -30.03
CA LEU A 197 -5.55 10.47 -30.87
C LEU A 197 -6.58 11.58 -31.08
N ASP A 198 -7.88 11.27 -30.96
CA ASP A 198 -8.95 12.25 -31.19
C ASP A 198 -9.08 13.16 -29.96
N GLU A 199 -9.05 12.57 -28.77
CA GLU A 199 -9.08 13.31 -27.50
C GLU A 199 -7.68 13.78 -27.04
N GLY A 200 -6.62 13.24 -27.64
CA GLY A 200 -5.24 13.54 -27.30
C GLY A 200 -4.92 13.14 -25.85
N ILE A 201 -5.37 11.97 -25.40
CA ILE A 201 -5.17 11.46 -24.04
C ILE A 201 -4.57 10.06 -24.05
N VAL A 202 -4.07 9.64 -22.89
CA VAL A 202 -3.69 8.25 -22.64
C VAL A 202 -4.50 7.71 -21.48
N TYR A 203 -5.18 6.60 -21.72
CA TYR A 203 -5.72 5.75 -20.67
C TYR A 203 -5.06 4.37 -20.73
N TRP A 204 -5.17 3.64 -19.63
CA TRP A 204 -4.59 2.32 -19.47
C TRP A 204 -5.71 1.30 -19.29
N TYR A 205 -5.66 0.22 -20.05
CA TYR A 205 -6.58 -0.91 -19.88
C TYR A 205 -6.46 -1.46 -18.45
N HIS A 206 -7.57 -1.92 -17.86
CA HIS A 206 -7.54 -2.64 -16.58
C HIS A 206 -6.52 -3.79 -16.60
N GLY A 207 -6.51 -4.55 -17.69
CA GLY A 207 -5.51 -5.59 -17.89
C GLY A 207 -5.65 -6.31 -19.23
N ILE A 208 -4.98 -7.46 -19.31
CA ILE A 208 -5.10 -8.38 -20.43
C ILE A 208 -5.31 -9.81 -19.95
N ASP A 209 -6.13 -10.55 -20.68
CA ASP A 209 -6.23 -11.99 -20.55
C ASP A 209 -5.30 -12.67 -21.56
N VAL A 210 -4.36 -13.48 -21.05
CA VAL A 210 -3.37 -14.17 -21.86
C VAL A 210 -3.75 -15.65 -21.98
N GLN A 211 -3.88 -16.11 -23.23
CA GLN A 211 -4.18 -17.50 -23.60
C GLN A 211 -3.22 -17.97 -24.70
N GLY A 212 -2.12 -18.59 -24.28
CA GLY A 212 -1.01 -18.90 -25.20
C GLY A 212 -0.41 -17.60 -25.76
N GLU A 213 -0.37 -17.47 -27.08
CA GLU A 213 0.12 -16.27 -27.78
C GLU A 213 -0.95 -15.19 -28.01
N ARG A 214 -2.18 -15.41 -27.54
CA ARG A 214 -3.28 -14.45 -27.71
C ARG A 214 -3.47 -13.61 -26.46
N GLU A 215 -3.68 -12.32 -26.69
CA GLU A 215 -4.05 -11.35 -25.66
C GLU A 215 -5.43 -10.77 -25.97
N HIS A 216 -6.28 -10.70 -24.95
CA HIS A 216 -7.53 -9.96 -25.02
C HIS A 216 -7.43 -8.75 -24.07
N LYS A 217 -7.62 -7.54 -24.61
CA LYS A 217 -7.60 -6.31 -23.80
C LYS A 217 -8.91 -6.21 -23.00
N VAL A 218 -8.77 -6.01 -21.70
CA VAL A 218 -9.88 -5.80 -20.77
C VAL A 218 -9.87 -4.33 -20.40
N PHE A 219 -10.84 -3.58 -20.94
CA PHE A 219 -10.83 -2.13 -20.82
C PHE A 219 -11.37 -1.64 -19.48
N ALA A 220 -12.62 -1.98 -19.19
CA ALA A 220 -13.24 -1.62 -17.93
C ALA A 220 -12.69 -2.48 -16.79
N SER A 221 -12.73 -1.95 -15.57
CA SER A 221 -12.31 -2.69 -14.39
C SER A 221 -13.18 -3.92 -14.18
N GLU A 222 -12.54 -5.03 -13.78
CA GLU A 222 -13.23 -6.20 -13.27
C GLU A 222 -13.04 -6.37 -11.75
N PHE A 223 -12.51 -5.35 -11.07
CA PHE A 223 -12.45 -5.32 -9.61
C PHE A 223 -13.84 -5.04 -9.04
N GLY A 224 -14.18 -5.76 -7.97
CA GLY A 224 -15.56 -5.85 -7.47
C GLY A 224 -16.26 -4.51 -7.32
N ASP A 225 -15.64 -3.53 -6.65
CA ASP A 225 -16.30 -2.25 -6.39
C ASP A 225 -16.27 -1.25 -7.57
N ASP A 226 -15.41 -1.51 -8.56
CA ASP A 226 -15.11 -0.64 -9.70
C ASP A 226 -15.63 -1.22 -11.05
N TYR A 227 -16.35 -2.35 -10.96
CA TYR A 227 -16.77 -3.18 -12.08
C TYR A 227 -17.47 -2.41 -13.20
N ASP A 228 -17.12 -2.69 -14.46
CA ASP A 228 -17.65 -2.06 -15.68
C ASP A 228 -17.43 -0.53 -15.77
N ALA A 229 -16.47 0.03 -15.04
CA ALA A 229 -16.09 1.45 -15.10
C ALA A 229 -14.59 1.66 -15.38
N ILE A 230 -14.20 2.91 -15.61
CA ILE A 230 -12.79 3.34 -15.58
C ILE A 230 -12.54 4.04 -14.24
N PRO A 231 -11.99 3.36 -13.22
CA PRO A 231 -11.66 3.99 -11.95
C PRO A 231 -10.41 4.87 -12.06
N ALA A 232 -10.46 6.07 -11.48
CA ALA A 232 -9.31 6.99 -11.41
C ALA A 232 -8.09 6.32 -10.77
N TYR A 233 -8.33 5.53 -9.73
CA TYR A 233 -7.33 4.78 -8.99
C TYR A 233 -6.44 3.89 -9.89
N GLU A 234 -7.03 3.13 -10.82
CA GLU A 234 -6.24 2.25 -11.68
C GLU A 234 -5.36 3.06 -12.63
N GLN A 235 -5.88 4.17 -13.16
CA GLN A 235 -5.12 5.07 -14.01
C GLN A 235 -3.98 5.76 -13.25
N ILE A 236 -4.22 6.15 -11.99
CA ILE A 236 -3.20 6.71 -11.09
C ILE A 236 -2.08 5.69 -10.85
N TYR A 237 -2.45 4.46 -10.50
CA TYR A 237 -1.46 3.42 -10.21
C TYR A 237 -0.79 2.86 -11.46
N ALA A 238 -1.39 2.97 -12.65
CA ALA A 238 -0.72 2.68 -13.90
C ALA A 238 0.54 3.54 -14.09
N LEU A 239 0.55 4.77 -13.58
CA LEU A 239 1.72 5.68 -13.64
C LEU A 239 2.80 5.40 -12.58
N ALA A 240 2.50 4.63 -11.53
CA ALA A 240 3.42 4.47 -10.38
C ALA A 240 4.78 3.91 -10.78
N GLY A 241 4.79 2.77 -11.45
CA GLY A 241 6.00 2.13 -11.98
C GLY A 241 6.72 2.99 -13.01
N PRO A 242 6.06 3.37 -14.13
CA PRO A 242 6.67 4.19 -15.17
C PRO A 242 7.34 5.45 -14.63
N ILE A 243 6.69 6.21 -13.75
CA ILE A 243 7.30 7.43 -13.19
C ILE A 243 8.52 7.13 -12.31
N GLN A 244 8.48 6.05 -11.53
CA GLN A 244 9.66 5.65 -10.76
C GLN A 244 10.81 5.20 -11.67
N THR A 245 10.52 4.51 -12.77
CA THR A 245 11.51 4.20 -13.82
C THR A 245 12.05 5.49 -14.46
N TYR A 246 11.18 6.46 -14.77
CA TYR A 246 11.59 7.76 -15.32
C TYR A 246 12.55 8.53 -14.41
N ARG A 247 12.36 8.47 -13.09
CA ARG A 247 13.30 9.08 -12.12
C ARG A 247 14.72 8.53 -12.26
N VAL A 248 14.86 7.29 -12.73
CA VAL A 248 16.14 6.62 -12.93
C VAL A 248 16.69 6.87 -14.34
N THR A 249 15.85 6.74 -15.36
CA THR A 249 16.29 6.67 -16.77
C THR A 249 16.14 7.98 -17.55
N GLY A 250 15.21 8.84 -17.14
CA GLY A 250 14.85 10.05 -17.88
C GLY A 250 14.16 9.80 -19.23
N ASP A 251 13.61 8.61 -19.47
CA ASP A 251 12.99 8.26 -20.77
C ASP A 251 11.84 9.22 -21.14
N PRO A 252 11.98 10.04 -22.19
CA PRO A 252 10.97 11.04 -22.57
C PRO A 252 9.64 10.41 -23.00
N ARG A 253 9.63 9.13 -23.40
CA ARG A 253 8.40 8.43 -23.80
C ARG A 253 7.48 8.22 -22.60
N ILE A 254 8.04 7.96 -21.42
CA ILE A 254 7.29 7.85 -20.17
C ILE A 254 6.67 9.20 -19.81
N MET A 255 7.43 10.29 -19.96
CA MET A 255 6.91 11.64 -19.71
C MET A 255 5.74 11.98 -20.64
N SER A 256 5.87 11.65 -21.94
CA SER A 256 4.79 11.86 -22.90
C SER A 256 3.51 11.12 -22.52
N ASP A 257 3.62 9.85 -22.10
CA ASP A 257 2.46 9.06 -21.65
C ASP A 257 1.85 9.66 -20.39
N THR A 258 2.70 10.12 -19.46
CA THR A 258 2.27 10.75 -18.20
C THR A 258 1.51 12.04 -18.44
N GLU A 259 2.01 12.94 -19.29
CA GLU A 259 1.36 14.21 -19.59
C GLU A 259 -0.03 13.99 -20.23
N LEU A 260 -0.15 12.99 -21.11
CA LEU A 260 -1.42 12.61 -21.73
C LEU A 260 -2.38 11.92 -20.75
N THR A 261 -1.90 11.15 -19.77
CA THR A 261 -2.74 10.60 -18.69
C THR A 261 -3.16 11.69 -17.68
N ILE A 262 -2.30 12.67 -17.38
CA ILE A 262 -2.70 13.83 -16.58
C ILE A 262 -3.79 14.64 -17.29
N LYS A 263 -3.70 14.75 -18.62
CA LYS A 263 -4.78 15.36 -19.41
C LYS A 263 -6.10 14.59 -19.27
N LEU A 264 -6.09 13.24 -19.31
CA LEU A 264 -7.28 12.43 -18.99
C LEU A 264 -7.87 12.82 -17.63
N PHE A 265 -7.04 12.93 -16.59
CA PHE A 265 -7.52 13.34 -15.27
C PHE A 265 -8.16 14.73 -15.28
N ASN A 266 -7.50 15.72 -15.89
CA ASN A 266 -7.98 17.10 -15.89
C ASN A 266 -9.19 17.33 -16.78
N ASP A 267 -9.34 16.54 -17.85
CA ASP A 267 -10.43 16.71 -18.79
C ASP A 267 -11.70 16.02 -18.35
N PHE A 268 -11.58 14.80 -17.82
CA PHE A 268 -12.72 13.91 -17.59
C PHE A 268 -12.97 13.60 -16.10
N PHE A 269 -11.93 13.44 -15.28
CA PHE A 269 -12.10 13.13 -13.85
C PHE A 269 -12.24 14.38 -12.96
N LEU A 270 -11.58 15.49 -13.32
CA LEU A 270 -11.62 16.72 -12.53
C LEU A 270 -13.03 17.32 -12.56
N ASP A 271 -13.63 17.49 -11.39
CA ASP A 271 -14.92 18.16 -11.24
C ASP A 271 -14.75 19.67 -11.39
N LYS A 272 -15.10 20.18 -12.58
CA LYS A 272 -15.01 21.60 -12.94
C LYS A 272 -16.17 22.45 -12.39
N SER A 273 -17.09 21.85 -11.61
CA SER A 273 -18.14 22.58 -10.90
C SER A 273 -17.60 23.32 -9.67
N GLU A 274 -18.46 24.06 -8.96
CA GLU A 274 -18.11 24.69 -7.69
C GLU A 274 -17.70 23.71 -6.59
N HIS A 275 -18.02 22.41 -6.73
CA HIS A 275 -17.68 21.41 -5.72
C HIS A 275 -16.19 21.05 -5.76
N GLY A 276 -15.55 21.04 -6.94
CA GLY A 276 -14.15 20.67 -7.11
C GLY A 276 -13.82 19.22 -6.72
N GLY A 277 -12.54 18.84 -6.80
CA GLY A 277 -12.04 17.49 -6.56
C GLY A 277 -12.04 16.62 -7.81
N TYR A 278 -11.71 15.35 -7.65
CA TYR A 278 -11.72 14.37 -8.74
C TYR A 278 -12.83 13.36 -8.50
N PHE A 279 -13.62 13.09 -9.54
CA PHE A 279 -14.55 11.97 -9.57
C PHE A 279 -13.77 10.66 -9.52
N SER A 280 -14.43 9.64 -8.98
CA SER A 280 -13.80 8.34 -8.79
C SER A 280 -13.82 7.44 -10.01
N HIS A 281 -14.79 7.61 -10.89
CA HIS A 281 -15.03 6.72 -12.02
C HIS A 281 -15.50 7.49 -13.25
N LEU A 282 -15.20 6.95 -14.43
CA LEU A 282 -15.83 7.34 -15.70
C LEU A 282 -16.58 6.15 -16.29
N ASP A 283 -17.63 6.45 -17.04
CA ASP A 283 -18.23 5.47 -17.94
C ASP A 283 -17.26 5.14 -19.10
N PRO A 284 -17.03 3.86 -19.42
CA PRO A 284 -16.08 3.49 -20.47
C PRO A 284 -16.47 3.91 -21.89
N VAL A 285 -17.74 4.27 -22.13
CA VAL A 285 -18.23 4.63 -23.47
C VAL A 285 -18.27 6.14 -23.66
N THR A 286 -18.77 6.88 -22.67
CA THR A 286 -18.98 8.33 -22.74
C THR A 286 -17.90 9.14 -22.05
N LEU A 287 -17.04 8.49 -21.25
CA LEU A 287 -16.08 9.14 -20.34
C LEU A 287 -16.76 10.15 -19.40
N ASP A 288 -18.04 9.96 -19.09
CA ASP A 288 -18.81 10.85 -18.22
C ASP A 288 -18.86 10.27 -16.78
N PRO A 289 -18.35 10.98 -15.76
CA PRO A 289 -18.45 10.56 -14.37
C PRO A 289 -19.89 10.57 -13.83
N ARG A 290 -20.83 11.19 -14.53
CA ARG A 290 -22.24 11.32 -14.16
C ARG A 290 -23.16 10.40 -14.97
N SER A 291 -22.61 9.47 -15.75
CA SER A 291 -23.41 8.49 -16.49
C SER A 291 -24.23 7.60 -15.54
N GLU A 292 -25.47 7.27 -15.93
CA GLU A 292 -26.33 6.36 -15.17
C GLU A 292 -25.80 4.92 -15.11
N SER A 293 -24.99 4.51 -16.11
CA SER A 293 -24.35 3.19 -16.17
C SER A 293 -23.42 2.92 -14.97
N LEU A 294 -22.87 3.97 -14.36
CA LEU A 294 -21.99 3.86 -13.20
C LEU A 294 -22.73 3.45 -11.91
N GLY A 295 -24.07 3.48 -11.92
CA GLY A 295 -24.89 3.07 -10.78
C GLY A 295 -24.50 3.81 -9.50
N ARG A 296 -24.07 3.07 -8.48
CA ARG A 296 -23.66 3.64 -7.18
C ARG A 296 -22.38 4.49 -7.23
N ASN A 297 -21.56 4.34 -8.28
CA ASN A 297 -20.30 5.09 -8.42
C ASN A 297 -20.49 6.45 -9.11
N LYS A 298 -21.67 6.69 -9.69
CA LYS A 298 -22.03 7.92 -10.40
C LYS A 298 -21.77 9.17 -9.54
N GLY A 299 -20.93 10.07 -10.06
CA GLY A 299 -20.63 11.37 -9.45
C GLY A 299 -19.92 11.30 -8.09
N THR A 300 -19.49 10.11 -7.65
CA THR A 300 -18.89 9.94 -6.32
C THR A 300 -17.40 10.32 -6.30
N LYS A 301 -16.92 10.74 -5.14
CA LYS A 301 -15.53 11.12 -4.87
C LYS A 301 -15.03 10.30 -3.68
N ASN A 302 -13.73 9.99 -3.66
CA ASN A 302 -13.15 9.21 -2.57
C ASN A 302 -11.65 9.47 -2.39
N TRP A 303 -11.09 8.89 -1.31
CA TRP A 303 -9.64 8.87 -1.07
C TRP A 303 -8.84 8.48 -2.31
N ASN A 304 -9.22 7.39 -2.97
CA ASN A 304 -8.46 6.86 -4.09
C ASN A 304 -8.44 7.76 -5.33
N SER A 305 -9.50 8.55 -5.53
CA SER A 305 -9.59 9.49 -6.65
C SER A 305 -8.89 10.83 -6.40
N VAL A 306 -8.73 11.22 -5.13
CA VAL A 306 -8.16 12.53 -4.78
C VAL A 306 -6.74 12.36 -4.27
N GLY A 307 -6.58 11.52 -3.24
CA GLY A 307 -5.35 11.41 -2.49
C GLY A 307 -4.31 10.47 -3.07
N ASP A 308 -4.71 9.38 -3.74
CA ASP A 308 -3.73 8.44 -4.29
C ASP A 308 -2.84 9.05 -5.40
N HIS A 309 -3.27 10.15 -6.04
CA HIS A 309 -2.42 10.92 -6.96
C HIS A 309 -1.05 11.25 -6.34
N ALA A 310 -1.06 11.74 -5.10
CA ALA A 310 0.14 12.22 -4.42
C ALA A 310 1.20 11.12 -4.22
N PRO A 311 0.93 10.03 -3.48
CA PRO A 311 1.93 9.00 -3.20
C PRO A 311 2.21 8.06 -4.39
N ALA A 312 1.27 7.87 -5.33
CA ALA A 312 1.45 6.89 -6.39
C ALA A 312 2.46 7.35 -7.45
N TYR A 313 2.33 8.58 -7.95
CA TYR A 313 3.20 9.08 -9.02
C TYR A 313 3.56 10.56 -8.87
N LEU A 314 2.66 11.40 -8.35
CA LEU A 314 2.78 12.85 -8.52
C LEU A 314 3.93 13.45 -7.70
N ILE A 315 4.18 12.97 -6.47
CA ILE A 315 5.38 13.36 -5.69
C ILE A 315 6.65 12.99 -6.46
N ASN A 316 6.71 11.78 -7.00
CA ASN A 316 7.87 11.28 -7.74
C ASN A 316 8.09 12.05 -9.06
N LEU A 317 7.00 12.41 -9.74
CA LEU A 317 7.01 13.23 -10.95
C LEU A 317 7.51 14.66 -10.66
N TRP A 318 7.02 15.28 -9.60
CA TRP A 318 7.50 16.60 -9.18
C TRP A 318 8.98 16.55 -8.79
N LEU A 319 9.42 15.56 -8.01
CA LEU A 319 10.83 15.38 -7.63
C LEU A 319 11.75 15.18 -8.85
N ALA A 320 11.28 14.49 -9.89
CA ALA A 320 12.06 14.31 -11.12
C ALA A 320 12.17 15.59 -11.98
N THR A 321 11.13 16.42 -11.99
CA THR A 321 10.99 17.48 -13.00
C THR A 321 11.13 18.90 -12.46
N GLY A 322 10.78 19.12 -11.18
CA GLY A 322 10.69 20.43 -10.56
C GLY A 322 9.63 21.37 -11.18
N LYS A 323 8.74 20.87 -12.04
CA LYS A 323 7.73 21.71 -12.71
C LYS A 323 6.65 22.15 -11.72
N GLN A 324 6.30 23.44 -11.76
CA GLN A 324 5.34 24.04 -10.85
C GLN A 324 3.92 23.44 -10.99
N GLU A 325 3.49 23.11 -12.20
CA GLU A 325 2.15 22.55 -12.45
C GLU A 325 1.87 21.25 -11.66
N TYR A 326 2.90 20.42 -11.42
CA TYR A 326 2.75 19.20 -10.61
C TYR A 326 2.76 19.50 -9.11
N ALA A 327 3.48 20.55 -8.68
CA ALA A 327 3.42 21.04 -7.31
C ALA A 327 2.04 21.63 -7.00
N ASP A 328 1.47 22.40 -7.93
CA ASP A 328 0.12 22.96 -7.81
C ASP A 328 -0.93 21.85 -7.71
N MET A 329 -0.78 20.76 -8.48
CA MET A 329 -1.67 19.59 -8.39
C MET A 329 -1.49 18.85 -7.04
N LEU A 330 -0.28 18.78 -6.47
CA LEU A 330 -0.06 18.23 -5.13
C LEU A 330 -0.74 19.08 -4.06
N GLU A 331 -0.54 20.39 -4.10
CA GLU A 331 -1.17 21.33 -3.18
C GLU A 331 -2.70 21.21 -3.26
N TYR A 332 -3.26 21.15 -4.47
CA TYR A 332 -4.69 20.96 -4.68
C TYR A 332 -5.23 19.66 -4.04
N THR A 333 -4.52 18.53 -4.19
CA THR A 333 -4.95 17.26 -3.59
C THR A 333 -4.87 17.31 -2.06
N PHE A 334 -3.77 17.85 -1.49
CA PHE A 334 -3.62 18.00 -0.05
C PHE A 334 -4.61 18.99 0.57
N ASP A 335 -4.86 20.14 -0.04
CA ASP A 335 -5.86 21.11 0.40
C ASP A 335 -7.26 20.50 0.39
N THR A 336 -7.58 19.72 -0.64
CA THR A 336 -8.85 19.01 -0.73
C THR A 336 -9.00 18.00 0.40
N ILE A 337 -7.95 17.21 0.68
CA ILE A 337 -7.94 16.26 1.80
C ILE A 337 -8.13 16.99 3.12
N ALA A 338 -7.28 17.97 3.43
CA ALA A 338 -7.31 18.72 4.69
C ALA A 338 -8.66 19.41 4.93
N LYS A 339 -9.34 19.84 3.86
CA LYS A 339 -10.63 20.52 3.94
C LYS A 339 -11.82 19.56 4.07
N ARG A 340 -11.80 18.41 3.40
CA ARG A 340 -13.00 17.57 3.19
C ARG A 340 -13.00 16.26 3.99
N PHE A 341 -11.83 15.73 4.31
CA PHE A 341 -11.68 14.39 4.91
C PHE A 341 -11.83 14.38 6.43
N PRO A 342 -11.44 15.42 7.18
CA PRO A 342 -11.68 15.46 8.63
C PRO A 342 -13.16 15.36 9.00
N ASP A 343 -13.48 14.46 9.93
CA ASP A 343 -14.79 14.36 10.60
C ASP A 343 -14.62 14.25 12.12
N TYR A 344 -13.72 15.07 12.68
CA TYR A 344 -13.25 14.94 14.06
C TYR A 344 -14.31 15.22 15.14
N GLU A 345 -15.47 15.77 14.77
CA GLU A 345 -16.62 15.91 15.67
C GLU A 345 -17.31 14.56 15.91
N HIS A 346 -17.27 13.64 14.96
CA HIS A 346 -17.97 12.35 15.02
C HIS A 346 -17.02 11.14 15.09
N SER A 347 -15.82 11.26 14.54
CA SER A 347 -14.86 10.16 14.39
C SER A 347 -13.41 10.66 14.53
N PRO A 348 -12.52 9.94 15.25
CA PRO A 348 -11.10 10.27 15.26
C PRO A 348 -10.41 9.95 13.92
N PHE A 349 -11.11 9.31 12.98
CA PHE A 349 -10.61 8.94 11.67
C PHE A 349 -11.28 9.77 10.57
N VAL A 350 -10.59 9.92 9.43
CA VAL A 350 -11.11 10.62 8.25
C VAL A 350 -12.30 9.90 7.60
N GLN A 351 -13.16 10.68 6.96
CA GLN A 351 -14.14 10.20 5.98
C GLN A 351 -13.47 10.07 4.61
N GLU A 352 -13.77 8.99 3.89
CA GLU A 352 -13.08 8.66 2.63
C GLU A 352 -14.01 8.49 1.43
N ARG A 353 -15.34 8.54 1.65
CA ARG A 353 -16.36 8.32 0.62
C ARG A 353 -17.33 9.49 0.61
N PHE A 354 -17.55 10.06 -0.56
CA PHE A 354 -18.32 11.28 -0.71
C PHE A 354 -19.20 11.23 -1.96
N PHE A 355 -20.37 11.87 -1.86
CA PHE A 355 -21.13 12.26 -3.04
C PHE A 355 -20.48 13.47 -3.73
N GLU A 356 -21.01 13.85 -4.90
CA GLU A 356 -20.47 14.94 -5.71
C GLU A 356 -20.33 16.26 -4.92
N ASP A 357 -21.29 16.55 -4.04
CA ASP A 357 -21.34 17.77 -3.23
C ASP A 357 -20.47 17.74 -1.97
N TRP A 358 -19.69 16.67 -1.78
CA TRP A 358 -18.91 16.34 -0.58
C TRP A 358 -19.73 15.92 0.64
N ALA A 359 -21.03 15.63 0.50
CA ALA A 359 -21.76 14.94 1.58
C ALA A 359 -21.18 13.53 1.79
N HIS A 360 -21.11 13.10 3.05
CA HIS A 360 -20.52 11.81 3.43
C HIS A 360 -21.38 10.64 2.90
N ASP A 361 -20.77 9.72 2.17
CA ASP A 361 -21.39 8.43 1.86
C ASP A 361 -21.01 7.42 2.96
N THR A 362 -21.93 7.21 3.90
CA THR A 362 -21.77 6.29 5.04
C THR A 362 -22.33 4.89 4.75
N THR A 363 -22.81 4.66 3.53
CA THR A 363 -23.50 3.43 3.11
C THR A 363 -22.73 2.65 2.06
N TRP A 364 -21.52 3.11 1.71
CA TRP A 364 -20.71 2.56 0.64
C TRP A 364 -20.29 1.10 0.88
N GLY A 365 -20.72 0.20 -0.01
CA GLY A 365 -20.15 -1.15 -0.18
C GLY A 365 -19.89 -1.94 1.10
N TRP A 366 -18.72 -2.55 1.23
CA TRP A 366 -18.31 -3.28 2.44
C TRP A 366 -17.87 -2.34 3.58
N GLN A 367 -17.42 -1.13 3.22
CA GLN A 367 -16.87 -0.15 4.16
C GLN A 367 -17.96 0.35 5.11
N GLN A 368 -19.16 0.65 4.59
CA GLN A 368 -20.24 1.29 5.34
C GLN A 368 -19.69 2.52 6.09
N ASN A 369 -20.16 2.77 7.32
CA ASN A 369 -19.60 3.81 8.18
C ASN A 369 -18.41 3.30 9.01
N ARG A 370 -17.39 2.73 8.36
CA ARG A 370 -16.17 2.25 9.02
C ARG A 370 -14.94 2.91 8.40
N ALA A 371 -14.01 3.30 9.27
CA ALA A 371 -12.73 3.85 8.85
C ALA A 371 -11.80 2.77 8.29
N VAL A 372 -11.07 3.10 7.22
CA VAL A 372 -9.87 2.35 6.83
C VAL A 372 -8.68 2.98 7.56
N VAL A 373 -8.32 2.39 8.70
CA VAL A 373 -7.23 2.92 9.56
C VAL A 373 -5.91 2.99 8.81
N GLY A 374 -5.65 2.06 7.89
CA GLY A 374 -4.44 2.09 7.05
C GLY A 374 -4.35 3.34 6.18
N HIS A 375 -5.46 3.82 5.63
CA HIS A 375 -5.46 5.07 4.85
C HIS A 375 -5.29 6.30 5.73
N ASN A 376 -5.85 6.31 6.93
CA ASN A 376 -5.60 7.38 7.90
C ASN A 376 -4.10 7.55 8.18
N LEU A 377 -3.39 6.43 8.37
CA LEU A 377 -1.93 6.43 8.54
C LEU A 377 -1.16 6.77 7.26
N LYS A 378 -1.75 6.53 6.08
CA LYS A 378 -1.17 6.92 4.79
C LYS A 378 -1.32 8.43 4.52
N ILE A 379 -2.39 9.03 5.05
CA ILE A 379 -2.70 10.46 4.93
C ILE A 379 -1.87 11.30 5.89
N ALA A 380 -1.75 10.85 7.14
CA ALA A 380 -0.94 11.48 8.18
C ALA A 380 0.55 11.45 7.82
#